data_AF-V9EGM9-F1
#
_entry.id   AF-V9EGM9-F1
#
_cell.length_a   1.000
_cell.length_b   1.000
_cell.length_c   1.000
_cell.angle_alpha   90.00
_cell.angle_beta   90.00
_cell.angle_gamma   90.00
#
_symmetry.space_group_name_H-M   'P 1'
#
loop_
_entity.id
_entity.type
_entity.pdbx_description
1 polymer ?
#
loop_
_entity_poly.entity_id
_entity_poly.type
_entity_poly.pdbx_seq_one_letter_code
_entity_poly.pdbx_strand_id
1 'polypeptide(L)'
;MEGYDWVKLRSEVREIRKNTVNPRSRTTYLNSYSLILAWAAFNRQSYVSGGFIDTIGHVEDYTEQQLCAHVKQKLAQDRTIPPVDFDKLQAQDFVTWLVTLKRRDAGDMHVGRTVAGLPTESSQFSILAPHFEDHEECVKTGVKLMFPGIPERLEFVAEYCLASFVYHYTYLKATLSREHQLFETPLFQDTDLQHQLLSKNWRWKRTISNSPNRNTPARITIVSCLQETGVHGLVQRLANPVQQTQDTTKDNERMLTHFWGGRFRRVPAGFHVPDCSIRQAWILWRCGNEAKRWPPFRLLDGRDVPDRNQQRRLSDLRFVMKKLEHDATSKNLLQDCRSIVDATNVYLACVDSVAVESTTERSRKRRRGQLSWSTVGKLLRQAKKTKRSEG
;
A
#
# COMPACT_ATOMS: atom_id res chain seq x y z
N MET A 1 -54.08 14.43 -22.52
CA MET A 1 -53.00 13.52 -22.96
C MET A 1 -53.45 12.81 -24.23
N GLU A 2 -53.75 13.56 -25.28
CA GLU A 2 -54.17 13.03 -26.58
C GLU A 2 -53.09 13.44 -27.57
N GLY A 3 -52.44 12.46 -28.17
CA GLY A 3 -51.29 12.67 -29.06
C GLY A 3 -50.17 11.64 -28.91
N TYR A 4 -50.21 10.77 -27.89
CA TYR A 4 -49.25 9.68 -27.80
C TYR A 4 -49.75 8.47 -28.59
N ASP A 5 -48.92 7.98 -29.53
CA ASP A 5 -49.25 6.84 -30.37
C ASP A 5 -49.19 5.54 -29.56
N TRP A 6 -50.32 5.20 -28.97
CA TRP A 6 -50.51 3.99 -28.19
C TRP A 6 -50.37 2.70 -29.01
N VAL A 7 -50.51 2.78 -30.34
CA VAL A 7 -50.31 1.63 -31.23
C VAL A 7 -48.81 1.35 -31.35
N LYS A 8 -48.00 2.39 -31.56
CA LYS A 8 -46.54 2.31 -31.55
C LYS A 8 -46.01 1.82 -30.19
N LEU A 9 -46.50 2.37 -29.09
CA LEU A 9 -46.06 1.94 -27.75
C LEU A 9 -46.43 0.47 -27.47
N ARG A 10 -47.62 0.02 -27.86
CA ARG A 10 -48.01 -1.41 -27.74
C ARG A 10 -47.16 -2.31 -28.64
N SER A 11 -46.73 -1.83 -29.80
CA SER A 11 -45.82 -2.54 -30.69
C SER A 11 -44.42 -2.67 -30.08
N GLU A 12 -43.87 -1.57 -29.55
CA GLU A 12 -42.58 -1.57 -28.86
C GLU A 12 -42.62 -2.49 -27.62
N VAL A 13 -43.69 -2.45 -26.82
CA VAL A 13 -43.89 -3.38 -25.70
C VAL A 13 -44.00 -4.83 -26.16
N ARG A 14 -44.63 -5.12 -27.32
CA ARG A 14 -44.66 -6.47 -27.91
C ARG A 14 -43.28 -6.91 -28.38
N GLU A 15 -42.49 -6.05 -29.01
CA GLU A 15 -41.15 -6.38 -29.48
C GLU A 15 -40.17 -6.61 -28.32
N ILE A 16 -40.27 -5.79 -27.25
CA ILE A 16 -39.55 -6.02 -25.99
C ILE A 16 -39.97 -7.36 -25.36
N ARG A 17 -41.28 -7.67 -25.32
CA ARG A 17 -41.78 -8.96 -24.82
C ARG A 17 -41.38 -10.15 -25.68
N LYS A 18 -41.29 -9.98 -27.00
CA LYS A 18 -40.77 -11.00 -27.93
C LYS A 18 -39.26 -11.18 -27.82
N ASN A 19 -38.59 -10.28 -27.09
CA ASN A 19 -37.18 -10.35 -26.70
C ASN A 19 -36.30 -10.87 -27.85
N THR A 20 -36.49 -10.30 -29.05
CA THR A 20 -35.69 -10.63 -30.24
C THR A 20 -34.38 -9.88 -30.15
N VAL A 21 -33.66 -10.14 -29.06
CA VAL A 21 -32.28 -9.74 -28.90
C VAL A 21 -31.53 -10.26 -30.12
N ASN A 22 -30.84 -9.37 -30.84
CA ASN A 22 -29.98 -9.73 -31.97
C ASN A 22 -29.22 -11.02 -31.62
N PRO A 23 -29.17 -12.05 -32.51
CA PRO A 23 -28.52 -13.32 -32.22
C PRO A 23 -27.12 -13.19 -31.60
N ARG A 24 -26.36 -12.15 -32.00
CA ARG A 24 -25.05 -11.82 -31.43
C ARG A 24 -25.16 -11.38 -29.97
N SER A 25 -26.07 -10.46 -29.66
CA SER A 25 -26.36 -10.01 -28.28
C SER A 25 -26.94 -11.15 -27.43
N ARG A 26 -27.80 -12.00 -28.00
CA ARG A 26 -28.39 -13.17 -27.32
C ARG A 26 -27.31 -14.15 -26.87
N THR A 27 -26.34 -14.40 -27.75
CA THR A 27 -25.19 -15.27 -27.46
C THR A 27 -24.30 -14.68 -26.37
N THR A 28 -24.07 -13.36 -26.40
CA THR A 28 -23.34 -12.64 -25.34
C THR A 28 -24.03 -12.76 -23.99
N TYR A 29 -25.34 -12.50 -23.93
CA TYR A 29 -26.11 -12.64 -22.69
C TYR A 29 -26.11 -14.07 -22.18
N LEU A 30 -26.35 -15.05 -23.06
CA LEU A 30 -26.35 -16.46 -22.70
C LEU A 30 -25.00 -16.90 -22.12
N ASN A 31 -23.88 -16.45 -22.71
CA ASN A 31 -22.54 -16.72 -22.17
C ASN A 31 -22.36 -16.10 -20.77
N SER A 32 -22.78 -14.85 -20.59
CA SER A 32 -22.66 -14.16 -19.30
C SER A 32 -23.54 -14.82 -18.22
N TYR A 33 -24.79 -15.16 -18.55
CA TYR A 33 -25.72 -15.80 -17.63
C TYR A 33 -25.27 -17.21 -17.26
N SER A 34 -24.72 -17.97 -18.21
CA SER A 34 -24.19 -19.31 -17.90
C SER A 34 -23.02 -19.29 -16.92
N LEU A 35 -22.19 -18.24 -16.95
CA LEU A 35 -21.07 -18.08 -16.03
C LEU A 35 -21.54 -17.77 -14.60
N ILE A 36 -22.49 -16.85 -14.45
CA ILE A 36 -23.07 -16.50 -13.14
C ILE A 36 -23.79 -17.72 -12.55
N LEU A 37 -24.60 -18.40 -13.36
CA LEU A 37 -25.42 -19.52 -12.90
C LEU A 37 -24.59 -20.76 -12.56
N ALA A 38 -23.54 -21.06 -13.33
CA ALA A 38 -22.61 -22.12 -12.97
C ALA A 38 -21.87 -21.81 -11.66
N TRP A 39 -21.45 -20.56 -11.47
CA TRP A 39 -20.84 -20.12 -10.21
C TRP A 39 -21.83 -20.22 -9.04
N ALA A 40 -23.08 -19.77 -9.22
CA ALA A 40 -24.12 -19.80 -8.21
C ALA A 40 -24.49 -21.25 -7.85
N ALA A 41 -24.68 -22.12 -8.84
CA ALA A 41 -24.96 -23.53 -8.62
C ALA A 41 -23.87 -24.22 -7.78
N PHE A 42 -22.60 -23.87 -8.01
CA PHE A 42 -21.47 -24.48 -7.30
C PHE A 42 -21.19 -23.87 -5.92
N ASN A 43 -21.30 -22.54 -5.78
CA ASN A 43 -20.85 -21.84 -4.56
C ASN A 43 -21.99 -21.43 -3.63
N ARG A 44 -23.21 -21.25 -4.17
CA ARG A 44 -24.39 -20.69 -3.50
C ARG A 44 -25.69 -21.19 -4.14
N GLN A 45 -25.92 -22.51 -4.06
CA GLN A 45 -27.04 -23.20 -4.71
C GLN A 45 -28.41 -22.62 -4.38
N SER A 46 -28.57 -22.00 -3.20
CA SER A 46 -29.79 -21.31 -2.76
C SER A 46 -30.28 -20.19 -3.69
N TYR A 47 -29.42 -19.66 -4.57
CA TYR A 47 -29.76 -18.59 -5.50
C TYR A 47 -30.26 -19.11 -6.85
N VAL A 48 -30.05 -20.39 -7.11
CA VAL A 48 -30.57 -21.08 -8.28
C VAL A 48 -31.90 -21.69 -7.87
N SER A 49 -32.93 -21.57 -8.72
CA SER A 49 -34.22 -22.16 -8.37
C SER A 49 -34.08 -23.68 -8.24
N GLY A 50 -34.82 -24.28 -7.30
CA GLY A 50 -34.79 -25.73 -7.09
C GLY A 50 -35.11 -26.48 -8.38
N GLY A 51 -36.16 -26.06 -9.10
CA GLY A 51 -36.52 -26.66 -10.38
C GLY A 51 -35.43 -26.57 -11.43
N PHE A 52 -34.61 -25.50 -11.46
CA PHE A 52 -33.50 -25.41 -12.42
C PHE A 52 -32.28 -26.22 -11.98
N ILE A 53 -31.98 -26.28 -10.68
CA ILE A 53 -30.95 -27.18 -10.12
C ILE A 53 -31.25 -28.64 -10.46
N ASP A 54 -32.51 -29.07 -10.36
CA ASP A 54 -32.90 -30.43 -10.71
C ASP A 54 -32.63 -30.76 -12.18
N THR A 55 -32.70 -29.77 -13.07
CA THR A 55 -32.34 -29.95 -14.49
C THR A 55 -30.83 -30.04 -14.74
N ILE A 56 -30.00 -29.50 -13.84
CA ILE A 56 -28.53 -29.53 -13.89
C ILE A 56 -27.99 -30.83 -13.29
N GLY A 57 -28.64 -31.34 -12.24
CA GLY A 57 -28.21 -32.56 -11.52
C GLY A 57 -27.09 -32.29 -10.50
N HIS A 58 -26.31 -33.33 -10.19
CA HIS A 58 -25.22 -33.24 -9.22
C HIS A 58 -24.08 -32.34 -9.75
N VAL A 59 -23.99 -31.14 -9.19
CA VAL A 59 -23.06 -30.09 -9.62
C VAL A 59 -21.58 -30.50 -9.40
N GLU A 60 -21.32 -31.39 -8.44
CA GLU A 60 -19.98 -31.88 -8.06
C GLU A 60 -19.35 -32.79 -9.11
N ASP A 61 -20.14 -33.39 -10.00
CA ASP A 61 -19.67 -34.29 -11.05
C ASP A 61 -18.96 -33.54 -12.20
N TYR A 62 -19.04 -32.20 -12.21
CA TYR A 62 -18.57 -31.37 -13.29
C TYR A 62 -17.38 -30.50 -12.88
N THR A 63 -16.37 -30.42 -13.76
CA THR A 63 -15.40 -29.32 -13.69
C THR A 63 -16.07 -27.98 -13.98
N GLU A 64 -15.49 -26.86 -13.52
CA GLU A 64 -16.04 -25.50 -13.71
C GLU A 64 -16.36 -25.18 -15.19
N GLN A 65 -15.56 -25.70 -16.12
CA GLN A 65 -15.79 -25.55 -17.57
C GLN A 65 -16.94 -26.42 -18.09
N GLN A 66 -17.02 -27.69 -17.63
CA GLN A 66 -18.10 -28.61 -18.00
C GLN A 66 -19.44 -28.11 -17.45
N LEU A 67 -19.46 -27.63 -16.21
CA LEU A 67 -20.65 -27.08 -15.58
C LEU A 67 -21.16 -25.85 -16.34
N CYS A 68 -20.27 -24.92 -16.72
CA CYS A 68 -20.66 -23.75 -17.50
C CYS A 68 -21.25 -24.13 -18.87
N ALA A 69 -20.66 -25.11 -19.56
CA ALA A 69 -21.18 -25.61 -20.83
C ALA A 69 -22.55 -26.29 -20.66
N HIS A 70 -22.72 -27.08 -19.60
CA HIS A 70 -23.95 -27.79 -19.28
C HIS A 70 -25.09 -26.81 -18.92
N VAL A 71 -24.82 -25.84 -18.04
CA VAL A 71 -25.76 -24.76 -17.69
C VAL A 71 -26.16 -23.95 -18.92
N LYS A 72 -25.21 -23.61 -19.79
CA LYS A 72 -25.49 -22.90 -21.04
C LYS A 72 -26.44 -23.69 -21.95
N GLN A 73 -26.26 -25.01 -22.05
CA GLN A 73 -27.14 -25.89 -22.82
C GLN A 73 -28.56 -25.90 -22.23
N LYS A 74 -28.69 -26.05 -20.91
CA LYS A 74 -29.99 -26.08 -20.22
C LYS A 74 -30.75 -24.76 -20.35
N LEU A 75 -30.07 -23.62 -20.20
CA LEU A 75 -30.63 -22.29 -20.42
C LEU A 75 -31.10 -22.05 -21.87
N ALA A 76 -30.45 -22.70 -22.84
CA ALA A 76 -30.84 -22.57 -24.24
C ALA A 76 -32.09 -23.40 -24.58
N GLN A 77 -32.28 -24.53 -23.89
CA GLN A 77 -33.32 -25.53 -24.15
C GLN A 77 -34.62 -25.26 -23.39
N ASP A 78 -34.56 -24.90 -22.10
CA ASP A 78 -35.74 -24.66 -21.26
C ASP A 78 -35.82 -23.19 -20.83
N ARG A 79 -36.96 -22.56 -21.11
CA ARG A 79 -37.25 -21.15 -20.79
C ARG A 79 -38.41 -20.99 -19.82
N THR A 80 -39.00 -22.09 -19.38
CA THR A 80 -40.20 -22.10 -18.54
C THR A 80 -39.87 -22.13 -17.06
N ILE A 81 -38.72 -22.70 -16.73
CA ILE A 81 -38.20 -22.75 -15.36
C ILE A 81 -37.29 -21.53 -15.14
N PRO A 82 -37.62 -20.64 -14.18
CA PRO A 82 -36.77 -19.50 -13.88
C PRO A 82 -35.43 -19.99 -13.32
N PRO A 83 -34.27 -19.64 -13.91
CA PRO A 83 -33.00 -20.21 -13.48
C PRO A 83 -32.44 -19.57 -12.19
N VAL A 84 -32.91 -18.38 -11.83
CA VAL A 84 -32.46 -17.63 -10.65
C VAL A 84 -33.66 -17.32 -9.77
N ASP A 85 -33.49 -17.49 -8.46
CA ASP A 85 -34.42 -16.97 -7.46
C ASP A 85 -34.01 -15.53 -7.11
N PHE A 86 -34.65 -14.57 -7.80
CA PHE A 86 -34.30 -13.15 -7.68
C PHE A 86 -34.59 -12.56 -6.30
N ASP A 87 -35.51 -13.15 -5.52
CA ASP A 87 -35.85 -12.68 -4.17
C ASP A 87 -34.71 -12.97 -3.17
N LYS A 88 -33.86 -13.94 -3.47
CA LYS A 88 -32.70 -14.32 -2.66
C LYS A 88 -31.39 -13.67 -3.11
N LEU A 89 -31.36 -13.07 -4.30
CA LEU A 89 -30.15 -12.49 -4.87
C LEU A 89 -29.92 -11.07 -4.34
N GLN A 90 -28.83 -10.85 -3.61
CA GLN A 90 -28.45 -9.52 -3.10
C GLN A 90 -27.34 -8.88 -3.94
N ALA A 91 -27.23 -7.55 -3.87
CA ALA A 91 -26.17 -6.81 -4.54
C ALA A 91 -24.76 -7.29 -4.14
N GLN A 92 -24.59 -7.72 -2.88
CA GLN A 92 -23.34 -8.27 -2.38
C GLN A 92 -22.94 -9.59 -3.06
N ASP A 93 -23.91 -10.39 -3.50
CA ASP A 93 -23.64 -11.65 -4.20
C ASP A 93 -23.10 -11.39 -5.60
N PHE A 94 -23.63 -10.38 -6.29
CA PHE A 94 -23.14 -9.97 -7.60
C PHE A 94 -21.70 -9.43 -7.52
N VAL A 95 -21.39 -8.65 -6.48
CA VAL A 95 -20.00 -8.18 -6.21
C VAL A 95 -19.09 -9.36 -5.91
N THR A 96 -19.56 -10.34 -5.12
CA THR A 96 -18.80 -11.55 -4.79
C THR A 96 -18.50 -12.38 -6.05
N TRP A 97 -19.47 -12.53 -6.95
CA TRP A 97 -19.24 -13.19 -8.24
C TRP A 97 -18.20 -12.46 -9.07
N LEU A 98 -18.34 -11.13 -9.25
CA LEU A 98 -17.38 -10.33 -10.02
C LEU A 98 -15.95 -10.48 -9.51
N VAL A 99 -15.73 -10.38 -8.19
CA VAL A 99 -14.37 -10.50 -7.64
C VAL A 99 -13.80 -11.89 -7.86
N THR A 100 -14.63 -12.94 -7.81
CA THR A 100 -14.17 -14.33 -7.92
C THR A 100 -13.92 -14.80 -9.35
N LEU A 101 -14.25 -14.01 -10.38
CA LEU A 101 -13.95 -14.32 -11.79
C LEU A 101 -12.45 -14.55 -12.00
N LYS A 102 -12.07 -15.69 -12.58
CA LYS A 102 -10.68 -16.07 -12.85
C LYS A 102 -10.33 -15.99 -14.33
N ARG A 103 -9.08 -15.65 -14.66
CA ARG A 103 -8.58 -15.81 -16.03
C ARG A 103 -8.11 -17.24 -16.25
N ARG A 104 -8.55 -17.84 -17.35
CA ARG A 104 -8.31 -19.25 -17.67
C ARG A 104 -6.82 -19.60 -17.74
N ASP A 105 -6.00 -18.75 -18.34
CA ASP A 105 -4.59 -19.09 -18.64
C ASP A 105 -3.56 -18.54 -17.64
N ALA A 106 -4.00 -17.82 -16.60
CA ALA A 106 -3.10 -17.35 -15.53
C ALA A 106 -3.58 -17.73 -14.13
N GLY A 107 -4.84 -18.18 -13.97
CA GLY A 107 -5.37 -18.66 -12.69
C GLY A 107 -5.54 -17.57 -11.64
N ASP A 108 -5.34 -16.30 -11.98
CA ASP A 108 -5.55 -15.12 -11.16
C ASP A 108 -6.95 -14.52 -11.34
N MET A 109 -7.38 -13.69 -10.37
CA MET A 109 -8.71 -13.08 -10.39
C MET A 109 -8.74 -11.87 -11.33
N HIS A 110 -9.69 -11.86 -12.27
CA HIS A 110 -9.87 -10.81 -13.28
C HIS A 110 -10.03 -9.42 -12.66
N VAL A 111 -10.78 -9.31 -11.56
CA VAL A 111 -10.91 -8.06 -10.80
C VAL A 111 -9.57 -7.65 -10.18
N GLY A 112 -8.81 -8.59 -9.61
CA GLY A 112 -7.48 -8.32 -9.07
C GLY A 112 -6.53 -7.72 -10.12
N ARG A 113 -6.60 -8.21 -11.37
CA ARG A 113 -5.84 -7.66 -12.51
C ARG A 113 -6.27 -6.25 -12.86
N THR A 114 -7.58 -6.06 -13.01
CA THR A 114 -8.19 -4.75 -13.32
C THR A 114 -7.81 -3.71 -12.26
N VAL A 115 -7.78 -4.14 -11.01
CA VAL A 115 -7.48 -3.33 -9.85
C VAL A 115 -5.98 -3.01 -9.71
N ALA A 116 -5.11 -3.96 -9.98
CA ALA A 116 -3.66 -3.76 -9.92
C ALA A 116 -3.08 -3.11 -11.18
N GLY A 117 -3.92 -2.83 -12.20
CA GLY A 117 -3.48 -2.22 -13.44
C GLY A 117 -2.89 -3.13 -14.44
N LEU A 118 -3.20 -4.39 -14.35
CA LEU A 118 -2.56 -5.37 -15.18
C LEU A 118 -3.36 -5.45 -16.47
N PRO A 119 -2.70 -5.61 -17.64
CA PRO A 119 -3.41 -5.75 -18.90
C PRO A 119 -4.44 -6.88 -18.79
N THR A 120 -5.72 -6.53 -18.80
CA THR A 120 -6.82 -7.45 -18.47
C THR A 120 -6.87 -8.64 -19.42
N GLU A 121 -6.48 -8.40 -20.67
CA GLU A 121 -6.51 -9.36 -21.77
C GLU A 121 -5.19 -10.14 -21.97
N SER A 122 -4.07 -9.71 -21.35
CA SER A 122 -2.77 -10.36 -21.61
C SER A 122 -2.56 -11.55 -20.69
N SER A 123 -2.06 -12.68 -21.21
CA SER A 123 -1.69 -13.83 -20.40
C SER A 123 -0.32 -13.78 -19.75
N GLN A 124 0.55 -12.90 -20.24
CA GLN A 124 1.98 -12.91 -19.94
C GLN A 124 2.36 -12.21 -18.63
N PHE A 125 1.39 -11.76 -17.85
CA PHE A 125 1.62 -11.04 -16.59
C PHE A 125 1.71 -11.97 -15.37
N SER A 126 1.65 -13.29 -15.51
CA SER A 126 1.80 -14.23 -14.38
C SER A 126 3.23 -14.27 -13.84
N ILE A 127 3.72 -13.13 -13.35
CA ILE A 127 4.98 -12.94 -12.66
C ILE A 127 4.60 -12.66 -11.21
N LEU A 128 4.97 -13.58 -10.32
CA LEU A 128 4.85 -13.34 -8.88
C LEU A 128 5.63 -12.07 -8.53
N ALA A 129 5.06 -11.26 -7.63
CA ALA A 129 5.80 -10.14 -7.06
C ALA A 129 7.13 -10.65 -6.48
N PRO A 130 8.21 -9.84 -6.55
CA PRO A 130 9.45 -10.19 -5.88
C PRO A 130 9.16 -10.58 -4.44
N HIS A 131 9.66 -11.75 -4.03
CA HIS A 131 9.53 -12.27 -2.69
C HIS A 131 10.82 -12.98 -2.31
N PHE A 132 11.11 -12.99 -1.01
CA PHE A 132 12.19 -13.79 -0.47
C PHE A 132 11.71 -15.25 -0.40
N GLU A 133 12.55 -16.21 -0.81
CA GLU A 133 12.19 -17.63 -0.70
C GLU A 133 12.27 -18.12 0.74
N ASP A 134 13.12 -17.48 1.55
CA ASP A 134 13.40 -17.83 2.93
C ASP A 134 13.17 -16.62 3.86
N HIS A 135 12.49 -16.86 5.00
CA HIS A 135 12.25 -15.87 6.05
C HIS A 135 13.51 -15.63 6.90
N GLU A 136 14.59 -15.22 6.24
CA GLU A 136 15.88 -14.97 6.87
C GLU A 136 15.82 -13.79 7.86
N GLU A 137 16.72 -13.81 8.84
CA GLU A 137 16.75 -12.79 9.90
C GLU A 137 17.00 -11.37 9.36
N CYS A 138 17.76 -11.23 8.27
CA CYS A 138 17.97 -9.94 7.61
C CYS A 138 16.69 -9.39 6.96
N VAL A 139 15.79 -10.27 6.47
CA VAL A 139 14.49 -9.90 5.92
C VAL A 139 13.57 -9.40 7.03
N LYS A 140 13.48 -10.14 8.14
CA LYS A 140 12.70 -9.72 9.33
C LYS A 140 13.21 -8.39 9.89
N THR A 141 14.52 -8.24 9.96
CA THR A 141 15.17 -6.99 10.39
C THR A 141 14.83 -5.86 9.42
N GLY A 142 14.94 -6.09 8.11
CA GLY A 142 14.57 -5.11 7.09
C GLY A 142 13.10 -4.71 7.14
N VAL A 143 12.18 -5.66 7.38
CA VAL A 143 10.75 -5.39 7.53
C VAL A 143 10.48 -4.51 8.76
N LYS A 144 11.06 -4.86 9.91
CA LYS A 144 10.92 -4.07 11.14
C LYS A 144 11.48 -2.66 10.99
N LEU A 145 12.59 -2.50 10.27
CA LEU A 145 13.21 -1.20 10.03
C LEU A 145 12.39 -0.34 9.05
N MET A 146 11.98 -0.90 7.92
CA MET A 146 11.24 -0.20 6.86
C MET A 146 9.80 0.13 7.25
N PHE A 147 9.16 -0.73 8.06
CA PHE A 147 7.74 -0.63 8.40
C PHE A 147 7.52 -0.67 9.93
N PRO A 148 8.08 0.28 10.69
CA PRO A 148 8.00 0.26 12.15
C PRO A 148 6.55 0.48 12.60
N GLY A 149 5.98 -0.51 13.29
CA GLY A 149 4.60 -0.49 13.76
C GLY A 149 3.61 -1.21 12.85
N ILE A 150 4.07 -1.95 11.84
CA ILE A 150 3.19 -2.89 11.14
C ILE A 150 2.74 -4.00 12.10
N PRO A 151 1.43 -4.32 12.17
CA PRO A 151 0.95 -5.46 12.95
C PRO A 151 1.56 -6.77 12.45
N GLU A 152 1.86 -7.70 13.35
CA GLU A 152 2.44 -9.02 13.02
C GLU A 152 1.63 -9.77 11.95
N ARG A 153 0.29 -9.69 12.03
CA ARG A 153 -0.60 -10.26 11.00
C ARG A 153 -0.44 -9.69 9.59
N LEU A 154 0.24 -8.55 9.41
CA LEU A 154 0.52 -7.91 8.12
C LEU A 154 2.01 -7.95 7.75
N GLU A 155 2.85 -8.63 8.53
CA GLU A 155 4.30 -8.73 8.30
C GLU A 155 4.61 -9.33 6.92
N PHE A 156 3.83 -10.33 6.50
CA PHE A 156 3.95 -10.92 5.16
C PHE A 156 3.80 -9.88 4.04
N VAL A 157 2.92 -8.88 4.20
CA VAL A 157 2.74 -7.81 3.19
C VAL A 157 3.96 -6.91 3.14
N ALA A 158 4.49 -6.53 4.31
CA ALA A 158 5.71 -5.74 4.39
C ALA A 158 6.92 -6.48 3.81
N GLU A 159 6.97 -7.80 3.93
CA GLU A 159 8.00 -8.62 3.31
C GLU A 159 7.97 -8.53 1.78
N TYR A 160 6.79 -8.64 1.15
CA TYR A 160 6.63 -8.41 -0.30
C TYR A 160 6.98 -6.97 -0.70
N CYS A 161 6.63 -5.98 0.12
CA CYS A 161 7.02 -4.58 -0.13
C CYS A 161 8.53 -4.39 -0.05
N LEU A 162 9.19 -4.96 0.97
CA LEU A 162 10.64 -4.93 1.11
C LEU A 162 11.30 -5.62 -0.08
N ALA A 163 10.86 -6.81 -0.43
CA ALA A 163 11.33 -7.55 -1.59
C ALA A 163 11.21 -6.75 -2.89
N SER A 164 10.09 -6.05 -3.07
CA SER A 164 9.89 -5.16 -4.22
C SER A 164 10.88 -3.99 -4.22
N PHE A 165 11.13 -3.37 -3.07
CA PHE A 165 12.12 -2.30 -2.96
C PHE A 165 13.55 -2.79 -3.20
N VAL A 166 13.90 -3.98 -2.71
CA VAL A 166 15.21 -4.61 -2.93
C VAL A 166 15.39 -4.96 -4.41
N TYR A 167 14.39 -5.62 -5.01
CA TYR A 167 14.41 -6.00 -6.42
C TYR A 167 14.52 -4.79 -7.37
N HIS A 168 13.78 -3.72 -7.08
CA HIS A 168 13.77 -2.50 -7.87
C HIS A 168 14.76 -1.44 -7.38
N TYR A 169 15.65 -1.77 -6.43
CA TYR A 169 16.51 -0.79 -5.78
C TYR A 169 17.30 0.07 -6.78
N THR A 170 17.92 -0.58 -7.77
CA THR A 170 18.70 0.09 -8.82
C THR A 170 17.83 1.00 -9.69
N TYR A 171 16.65 0.51 -10.10
CA TYR A 171 15.69 1.25 -10.89
C TYR A 171 15.15 2.49 -10.14
N LEU A 172 14.78 2.32 -8.87
CA LEU A 172 14.26 3.40 -8.02
C LEU A 172 15.30 4.49 -7.82
N LYS A 173 16.56 4.10 -7.60
CA LYS A 173 17.68 5.04 -7.46
C LYS A 173 17.97 5.82 -8.75
N ALA A 174 17.77 5.20 -9.91
CA ALA A 174 17.99 5.83 -11.22
C ALA A 174 16.84 6.74 -11.65
N THR A 175 15.59 6.40 -11.28
CA THR A 175 14.39 7.05 -11.84
C THR A 175 13.81 8.13 -10.95
N LEU A 176 13.92 8.00 -9.62
CA LEU A 176 13.31 8.94 -8.69
C LEU A 176 14.23 10.14 -8.42
N SER A 177 13.61 11.32 -8.23
CA SER A 177 14.33 12.52 -7.80
C SER A 177 15.12 12.26 -6.52
N ARG A 178 16.32 12.85 -6.41
CA ARG A 178 17.16 12.75 -5.22
C ARG A 178 16.47 13.26 -3.94
N GLU A 179 15.44 14.09 -4.07
CA GLU A 179 14.65 14.60 -2.94
C GLU A 179 13.46 13.70 -2.55
N HIS A 180 13.26 12.59 -3.26
CA HIS A 180 12.13 11.70 -3.04
C HIS A 180 12.20 11.05 -1.66
N GLN A 181 11.08 11.09 -0.92
CA GLN A 181 11.02 10.63 0.48
C GLN A 181 11.38 9.14 0.66
N LEU A 182 11.27 8.33 -0.39
CA LEU A 182 11.72 6.93 -0.37
C LEU A 182 13.21 6.80 0.00
N PHE A 183 14.04 7.76 -0.40
CA PHE A 183 15.45 7.76 -0.04
C PHE A 183 15.72 8.14 1.41
N GLU A 184 14.70 8.60 2.15
CA GLU A 184 14.78 8.80 3.61
C GLU A 184 14.46 7.50 4.40
N THR A 185 14.14 6.40 3.72
CA THR A 185 13.81 5.11 4.35
C THR A 185 15.06 4.25 4.62
N PRO A 186 15.03 3.36 5.63
CA PRO A 186 16.20 2.59 6.05
C PRO A 186 16.90 1.80 4.94
N LEU A 187 16.17 1.16 4.02
CA LEU A 187 16.78 0.43 2.91
C LEU A 187 17.69 1.32 2.05
N PHE A 188 17.42 2.63 1.96
CA PHE A 188 18.19 3.57 1.13
C PHE A 188 19.20 4.39 1.93
N GLN A 189 19.26 4.23 3.25
CA GLN A 189 20.18 4.97 4.12
C GLN A 189 21.12 4.07 4.94
N ASP A 190 20.76 2.81 5.14
CA ASP A 190 21.53 1.85 5.94
C ASP A 190 22.39 0.97 5.01
N THR A 191 23.71 1.19 5.07
CA THR A 191 24.69 0.46 4.26
C THR A 191 24.80 -1.02 4.64
N ASP A 192 24.59 -1.37 5.91
CA ASP A 192 24.63 -2.76 6.37
C ASP A 192 23.40 -3.51 5.91
N LEU A 193 22.21 -2.89 6.02
CA LEU A 193 20.97 -3.45 5.49
C LEU A 193 21.03 -3.61 3.96
N GLN A 194 21.60 -2.61 3.26
CA GLN A 194 21.87 -2.70 1.83
C GLN A 194 22.82 -3.84 1.50
N HIS A 195 23.93 -3.98 2.23
CA HIS A 195 24.87 -5.05 2.00
C HIS A 195 24.20 -6.41 2.23
N GLN A 196 23.42 -6.58 3.31
CA GLN A 196 22.73 -7.82 3.61
C GLN A 196 21.63 -8.18 2.60
N LEU A 197 20.88 -7.19 2.09
CA LEU A 197 19.75 -7.42 1.18
C LEU A 197 20.08 -7.30 -0.30
N LEU A 198 21.08 -6.52 -0.72
CA LEU A 198 21.40 -6.27 -2.14
C LEU A 198 22.60 -7.07 -2.64
N SER A 199 23.54 -7.47 -1.77
CA SER A 199 24.66 -8.32 -2.19
C SER A 199 24.24 -9.78 -2.43
N LYS A 200 23.10 -10.19 -1.84
CA LYS A 200 22.55 -11.51 -2.03
C LYS A 200 21.91 -11.65 -3.41
N ASN A 201 22.27 -12.73 -4.09
CA ASN A 201 21.65 -13.12 -5.34
C ASN A 201 20.33 -13.85 -5.08
N TRP A 202 19.31 -13.08 -4.67
CA TRP A 202 17.97 -13.62 -4.45
C TRP A 202 17.47 -14.31 -5.71
N ARG A 203 17.01 -15.55 -5.57
CA ARG A 203 16.30 -16.26 -6.62
C ARG A 203 14.88 -15.70 -6.72
N TRP A 204 14.77 -14.54 -7.37
CA TRP A 204 13.48 -14.00 -7.77
C TRP A 204 12.87 -14.99 -8.77
N LYS A 205 12.02 -15.91 -8.32
CA LYS A 205 11.37 -16.90 -9.18
C LYS A 205 10.64 -16.21 -10.33
N ARG A 206 11.29 -16.11 -11.48
CA ARG A 206 10.63 -15.99 -12.78
C ARG A 206 10.59 -17.39 -13.35
N THR A 207 9.51 -18.11 -13.09
CA THR A 207 9.30 -19.35 -13.83
C THR A 207 7.82 -19.59 -14.08
N ILE A 208 7.44 -19.32 -15.33
CA ILE A 208 6.48 -20.17 -16.03
C ILE A 208 7.15 -21.54 -16.14
N SER A 209 6.84 -22.45 -15.22
CA SER A 209 6.85 -23.89 -15.48
C SER A 209 6.35 -24.65 -14.25
N ASN A 210 5.11 -25.14 -14.36
CA ASN A 210 4.57 -26.34 -13.72
C ASN A 210 4.99 -26.64 -12.27
N SER A 211 4.22 -26.14 -11.30
CA SER A 211 3.88 -26.94 -10.11
C SER A 211 2.60 -26.45 -9.42
N PRO A 212 1.83 -27.34 -8.75
CA PRO A 212 0.39 -27.23 -8.65
C PRO A 212 -0.14 -26.82 -7.27
N ASN A 213 0.50 -25.88 -6.55
CA ASN A 213 -0.06 -25.41 -5.27
C ASN A 213 -0.34 -23.90 -5.30
N ARG A 214 -1.62 -23.59 -5.57
CA ARG A 214 -2.18 -22.26 -5.68
C ARG A 214 -2.65 -21.73 -4.31
N ASN A 215 -2.27 -20.49 -4.02
CA ASN A 215 -3.16 -19.39 -3.58
C ASN A 215 -4.02 -19.51 -2.31
N THR A 216 -3.79 -20.48 -1.42
CA THR A 216 -4.64 -20.62 -0.22
C THR A 216 -4.48 -19.49 0.83
N PRO A 217 -3.29 -18.90 1.09
CA PRO A 217 -3.17 -17.93 2.18
C PRO A 217 -3.64 -16.50 1.83
N ALA A 218 -3.38 -16.01 0.61
CA ALA A 218 -3.68 -14.61 0.24
C ALA A 218 -5.17 -14.37 -0.08
N ARG A 219 -5.87 -15.40 -0.57
CA ARG A 219 -7.28 -15.28 -1.00
C ARG A 219 -8.26 -15.24 0.16
N ILE A 220 -7.94 -15.88 1.30
CA ILE A 220 -8.80 -15.91 2.49
C ILE A 220 -8.65 -14.62 3.30
N THR A 221 -7.42 -14.11 3.45
CA THR A 221 -7.13 -12.93 4.29
C THR A 221 -7.55 -11.61 3.63
N ILE A 222 -7.36 -11.47 2.32
CA ILE A 222 -7.67 -10.21 1.60
C ILE A 222 -9.18 -10.05 1.40
N VAL A 223 -9.93 -11.14 1.16
CA VAL A 223 -11.40 -11.08 1.02
C VAL A 223 -12.06 -10.78 2.37
N SER A 224 -11.55 -11.35 3.47
CA SER A 224 -12.05 -11.07 4.83
C SER A 224 -11.76 -9.62 5.26
N CYS A 225 -10.56 -9.09 5.00
CA CYS A 225 -10.22 -7.70 5.38
C CYS A 225 -10.89 -6.62 4.50
N LEU A 226 -11.21 -6.93 3.24
CA LEU A 226 -11.91 -6.01 2.34
C LEU A 226 -13.44 -6.00 2.56
N GLN A 227 -14.01 -7.08 3.10
CA GLN A 227 -15.40 -7.14 3.57
C GLN A 227 -15.63 -6.33 4.86
N GLU A 228 -14.65 -6.28 5.75
CA GLU A 228 -14.76 -5.56 7.04
C GLU A 228 -14.63 -4.02 6.92
N THR A 229 -14.15 -3.49 5.79
CA THR A 229 -13.79 -2.06 5.67
C THR A 229 -14.50 -1.29 4.55
N GLY A 230 -15.25 -1.96 3.66
CA GLY A 230 -16.12 -1.30 2.68
C GLY A 230 -15.42 -0.56 1.52
N VAL A 231 -14.10 -0.70 1.37
CA VAL A 231 -13.27 0.10 0.42
C VAL A 231 -12.93 -0.65 -0.88
N HIS A 232 -13.76 -1.62 -1.27
CA HIS A 232 -13.59 -2.37 -2.53
C HIS A 232 -13.42 -1.47 -3.77
N GLY A 233 -14.00 -0.27 -3.77
CA GLY A 233 -14.06 0.61 -4.94
C GLY A 233 -12.81 1.45 -5.27
N LEU A 234 -11.83 1.61 -4.38
CA LEU A 234 -10.73 2.56 -4.61
C LEU A 234 -9.55 1.94 -5.37
N VAL A 235 -9.36 0.64 -5.18
CA VAL A 235 -8.20 -0.09 -5.68
C VAL A 235 -8.20 -0.09 -7.22
N GLN A 236 -9.37 0.06 -7.84
CA GLN A 236 -9.56 0.05 -9.28
C GLN A 236 -8.97 1.24 -10.06
N ARG A 237 -8.48 2.30 -9.39
CA ARG A 237 -8.08 3.55 -10.07
C ARG A 237 -6.59 3.75 -10.31
N LEU A 238 -5.70 3.02 -9.64
CA LEU A 238 -4.25 3.30 -9.68
C LEU A 238 -3.47 2.37 -10.61
N ALA A 239 -4.21 1.86 -11.58
CA ALA A 239 -3.98 0.64 -12.30
C ALA A 239 -3.36 0.90 -13.70
N ASN A 240 -2.44 1.86 -13.86
CA ASN A 240 -1.27 1.77 -14.77
C ASN A 240 -0.43 3.07 -14.91
N PRO A 241 0.92 2.94 -15.03
CA PRO A 241 1.88 4.00 -15.42
C PRO A 241 2.65 3.75 -16.75
N VAL A 242 3.44 4.76 -17.20
CA VAL A 242 4.31 4.77 -18.40
C VAL A 242 5.81 4.95 -18.04
N GLN A 243 6.70 4.42 -18.90
CA GLN A 243 8.17 4.22 -18.90
C GLN A 243 8.98 5.55 -19.05
N GLN A 244 10.32 5.72 -18.89
CA GLN A 244 11.50 4.92 -19.32
C GLN A 244 12.87 5.59 -18.91
N THR A 245 13.95 4.77 -18.85
CA THR A 245 15.42 5.01 -19.14
C THR A 245 16.44 5.63 -18.15
N GLN A 246 17.67 5.09 -18.24
CA GLN A 246 18.80 4.99 -17.29
C GLN A 246 19.95 5.99 -17.57
N ASP A 247 20.79 6.30 -16.57
CA ASP A 247 22.26 6.13 -16.70
C ASP A 247 23.04 6.28 -15.38
N THR A 248 24.11 5.51 -15.25
CA THR A 248 24.97 5.32 -14.06
C THR A 248 26.30 6.09 -14.14
N THR A 249 26.87 6.52 -13.01
CA THR A 249 28.33 6.50 -12.70
C THR A 249 28.62 6.90 -11.24
N LYS A 250 29.77 6.44 -10.73
CA LYS A 250 30.16 6.24 -9.32
C LYS A 250 30.86 7.45 -8.64
N ASP A 251 31.07 7.27 -7.33
CA ASP A 251 32.21 7.69 -6.49
C ASP A 251 32.22 9.04 -5.72
N ASN A 252 32.24 8.86 -4.38
CA ASN A 252 33.06 9.46 -3.30
C ASN A 252 33.26 10.98 -3.12
N GLU A 253 33.06 11.39 -1.86
CA GLU A 253 33.57 12.57 -1.15
C GLU A 253 33.21 13.97 -1.67
N ARG A 254 32.35 14.68 -0.91
CA ARG A 254 32.45 16.12 -0.61
C ARG A 254 31.28 16.51 0.30
N MET A 255 31.56 16.93 1.54
CA MET A 255 30.63 17.82 2.25
C MET A 255 30.42 19.04 1.34
N LEU A 256 29.27 19.11 0.67
CA LEU A 256 28.99 20.21 -0.24
C LEU A 256 28.84 21.49 0.58
N THR A 257 29.78 22.41 0.38
CA THR A 257 29.67 23.78 0.85
C THR A 257 28.89 24.59 -0.19
N HIS A 258 27.72 25.08 0.20
CA HIS A 258 26.88 25.93 -0.64
C HIS A 258 27.28 27.39 -0.43
N PHE A 259 27.48 28.17 -1.49
CA PHE A 259 27.84 29.57 -1.36
C PHE A 259 26.60 30.46 -1.53
N TRP A 260 26.19 31.13 -0.44
CA TRP A 260 25.12 32.13 -0.46
C TRP A 260 25.23 33.08 0.73
N GLY A 261 24.74 34.31 0.58
CA GLY A 261 24.90 35.35 1.61
C GLY A 261 26.37 35.73 1.86
N GLY A 262 27.21 35.64 0.83
CA GLY A 262 28.63 36.01 0.86
C GLY A 262 29.54 35.07 1.66
N ARG A 263 29.07 33.87 2.05
CA ARG A 263 29.85 32.87 2.80
C ARG A 263 29.52 31.45 2.35
N PHE A 264 30.43 30.52 2.65
CA PHE A 264 30.15 29.09 2.53
C PHE A 264 29.25 28.62 3.67
N ARG A 265 28.23 27.86 3.32
CA ARG A 265 27.15 27.34 4.17
C ARG A 265 27.04 25.84 4.00
N ARG A 266 26.52 25.17 5.03
CA ARG A 266 26.40 23.70 5.04
C ARG A 266 25.12 23.17 4.39
N VAL A 267 24.18 24.06 4.05
CA VAL A 267 22.89 23.74 3.42
C VAL A 267 22.59 24.75 2.30
N PRO A 268 21.76 24.42 1.30
CA PRO A 268 21.44 25.31 0.19
C PRO A 268 20.60 26.52 0.62
N ALA A 269 20.58 27.57 -0.22
CA ALA A 269 19.86 28.83 0.06
C ALA A 269 18.35 28.67 0.24
N GLY A 270 17.76 27.62 -0.35
CA GLY A 270 16.34 27.25 -0.20
C GLY A 270 16.06 26.23 0.91
N PHE A 271 16.98 26.06 1.87
CA PHE A 271 16.80 25.07 2.95
C PHE A 271 15.64 25.43 3.89
N HIS A 272 14.80 24.45 4.17
CA HIS A 272 13.70 24.57 5.12
C HIS A 272 13.82 23.48 6.18
N VAL A 273 13.63 23.83 7.46
CA VAL A 273 13.59 22.83 8.52
C VAL A 273 12.34 21.96 8.31
N PRO A 274 12.44 20.64 8.14
CA PRO A 274 11.28 19.79 7.89
C PRO A 274 10.35 19.77 9.12
N ASP A 275 9.04 19.80 8.90
CA ASP A 275 8.06 19.50 9.95
C ASP A 275 7.74 18.00 9.89
N CYS A 276 8.25 17.25 10.87
CA CYS A 276 8.19 15.79 10.89
C CYS A 276 8.02 15.29 12.33
N SER A 277 7.88 13.97 12.49
CA SER A 277 7.82 13.34 13.81
C SER A 277 9.12 13.58 14.60
N ILE A 278 9.05 13.50 15.93
CA ILE A 278 10.25 13.67 16.78
C ILE A 278 11.32 12.63 16.43
N ARG A 279 10.92 11.40 16.13
CA ARG A 279 11.83 10.34 15.70
C ARG A 279 12.62 10.74 14.46
N GLN A 280 11.93 11.18 13.40
CA GLN A 280 12.59 11.59 12.17
C GLN A 280 13.48 12.82 12.40
N ALA A 281 13.02 13.75 13.22
CA ALA A 281 13.80 14.93 13.60
C ALA A 281 15.07 14.56 14.37
N TRP A 282 15.03 13.54 15.23
CA TRP A 282 16.20 13.02 15.94
C TRP A 282 17.22 12.34 15.01
N ILE A 283 16.74 11.56 14.03
CA ILE A 283 17.60 10.96 13.01
C ILE A 283 18.31 12.05 12.20
N LEU A 284 17.58 13.06 11.72
CA LEU A 284 18.16 14.22 11.03
C LEU A 284 19.14 15.01 11.92
N TRP A 285 18.88 15.08 13.23
CA TRP A 285 19.74 15.75 14.20
C TRP A 285 21.10 15.06 14.36
N ARG A 286 21.12 13.73 14.39
CA ARG A 286 22.32 12.90 14.61
C ARG A 286 23.07 12.55 13.33
N CYS A 287 22.33 12.19 12.29
CA CYS A 287 22.86 11.57 11.07
C CYS A 287 22.76 12.48 9.83
N GLY A 288 21.86 13.48 9.84
CA GLY A 288 21.63 14.34 8.67
C GLY A 288 20.73 13.66 7.64
N ASN A 289 20.82 14.10 6.38
CA ASN A 289 20.10 13.52 5.25
C ASN A 289 21.07 13.32 4.10
N GLU A 290 21.43 12.07 3.81
CA GLU A 290 22.43 11.76 2.79
C GLU A 290 21.92 12.07 1.38
N ALA A 291 20.65 11.78 1.10
CA ALA A 291 20.02 12.00 -0.21
C ALA A 291 20.01 13.48 -0.61
N LYS A 292 19.69 14.36 0.35
CA LYS A 292 19.72 15.82 0.18
C LYS A 292 21.09 16.43 0.50
N ARG A 293 22.06 15.60 0.89
CA ARG A 293 23.40 15.97 1.37
C ARG A 293 23.37 17.03 2.48
N TRP A 294 22.39 16.94 3.37
CA TRP A 294 22.32 17.79 4.55
C TRP A 294 23.15 17.18 5.67
N PRO A 295 24.01 17.95 6.35
CA PRO A 295 24.74 17.44 7.49
C PRO A 295 23.78 17.16 8.66
N PRO A 296 24.22 16.42 9.69
CA PRO A 296 23.53 16.36 10.97
C PRO A 296 23.13 17.76 11.45
N PHE A 297 21.85 17.97 11.78
CA PHE A 297 21.34 19.31 12.11
C PHE A 297 21.97 19.91 13.38
N ARG A 298 22.58 19.06 14.24
CA ARG A 298 23.39 19.52 15.38
C ARG A 298 24.61 20.36 14.96
N LEU A 299 25.10 20.17 13.73
CA LEU A 299 26.25 20.91 13.16
C LEU A 299 25.85 22.22 12.48
N LEU A 300 24.55 22.47 12.30
CA LEU A 300 24.06 23.72 11.70
C LEU A 300 24.13 24.86 12.72
N ASP A 301 24.66 26.00 12.33
CA ASP A 301 24.50 27.25 13.08
C ASP A 301 23.27 28.03 12.55
N GLY A 302 22.73 28.96 13.33
CA GLY A 302 21.66 29.85 12.86
C GLY A 302 22.05 30.58 11.57
N ARG A 303 23.33 30.91 11.41
CA ARG A 303 23.82 31.55 10.18
C ARG A 303 23.78 30.63 8.95
N ASP A 304 23.72 29.32 9.14
CA ASP A 304 23.60 28.34 8.05
C ASP A 304 22.17 28.20 7.52
N VAL A 305 21.18 28.79 8.18
CA VAL A 305 19.78 28.64 7.81
C VAL A 305 19.26 29.91 7.13
N PRO A 306 18.58 29.81 5.97
CA PRO A 306 18.07 30.97 5.26
C PRO A 306 16.94 31.61 6.04
N ASP A 307 16.88 32.94 6.04
CA ASP A 307 15.87 33.76 6.73
C ASP A 307 15.73 33.59 8.26
N ARG A 308 15.12 34.60 8.91
CA ARG A 308 14.93 34.62 10.37
C ARG A 308 13.91 33.59 10.86
N ASN A 309 12.95 33.18 10.02
CA ASN A 309 11.90 32.25 10.41
C ASN A 309 12.47 30.84 10.54
N GLN A 310 13.25 30.36 9.57
CA GLN A 310 13.87 29.05 9.66
C GLN A 310 14.95 29.01 10.74
N GLN A 311 15.67 30.12 10.98
CA GLN A 311 16.59 30.25 12.13
C GLN A 311 15.87 30.03 13.48
N ARG A 312 14.69 30.62 13.63
CA ARG A 312 13.83 30.39 14.80
C ARG A 312 13.38 28.94 14.88
N ARG A 313 12.99 28.33 13.75
CA ARG A 313 12.59 26.91 13.71
C ARG A 313 13.73 25.97 14.09
N LEU A 314 14.96 26.20 13.63
CA LEU A 314 16.13 25.41 14.04
C LEU A 314 16.39 25.58 15.54
N SER A 315 16.19 26.77 16.09
CA SER A 315 16.33 27.04 17.52
C SER A 315 15.28 26.29 18.36
N ASP A 316 14.04 26.22 17.88
CA ASP A 316 12.96 25.44 18.50
C ASP A 316 13.20 23.94 18.40
N LEU A 317 13.69 23.45 17.26
CA LEU A 317 14.09 22.07 17.07
C LEU A 317 15.21 21.70 18.06
N ARG A 318 16.25 22.54 18.15
CA ARG A 318 17.37 22.36 19.08
C ARG A 318 16.92 22.26 20.53
N PHE A 319 15.88 23.01 20.94
CA PHE A 319 15.32 22.91 22.29
C PHE A 319 14.77 21.51 22.59
N VAL A 320 14.06 20.89 21.64
CA VAL A 320 13.52 19.52 21.80
C VAL A 320 14.65 18.50 21.77
N MET A 321 15.56 18.59 20.79
CA MET A 321 16.64 17.63 20.61
C MET A 321 17.63 17.63 21.79
N LYS A 322 17.90 18.79 22.40
CA LYS A 322 18.76 18.87 23.60
C LYS A 322 18.20 18.10 24.81
N LYS A 323 16.88 17.93 24.92
CA LYS A 323 16.30 17.10 25.99
C LYS A 323 16.61 15.63 25.78
N LEU A 324 16.46 15.16 24.54
CA LEU A 324 16.84 13.80 24.15
C LEU A 324 18.34 13.57 24.31
N GLU A 325 19.19 14.54 23.92
CA GLU A 325 20.63 14.44 24.14
C GLU A 325 20.98 14.36 25.62
N HIS A 326 20.34 15.17 26.47
CA HIS A 326 20.60 15.13 27.92
C HIS A 326 20.23 13.78 28.54
N ASP A 327 19.05 13.25 28.21
CA ASP A 327 18.61 11.94 28.68
C ASP A 327 19.52 10.82 28.16
N ALA A 328 19.90 10.87 26.89
CA ALA A 328 20.81 9.89 26.30
C ALA A 328 22.22 9.96 26.88
N THR A 329 22.72 11.16 27.21
CA THR A 329 23.99 11.34 27.93
C THR A 329 23.90 10.74 29.33
N SER A 330 22.79 10.95 30.05
CA SER A 330 22.59 10.39 31.40
C SER A 330 22.59 8.85 31.41
N LYS A 331 22.20 8.24 30.29
CA LYS A 331 22.19 6.80 30.06
C LYS A 331 23.45 6.26 29.37
N ASN A 332 24.45 7.10 29.10
CA ASN A 332 25.68 6.78 28.35
C ASN A 332 25.45 6.21 26.93
N LEU A 333 24.32 6.52 26.30
CA LEU A 333 23.93 5.94 25.01
C LEU A 333 24.52 6.68 23.78
N LEU A 334 25.26 7.78 24.00
CA LEU A 334 25.69 8.66 22.91
C LEU A 334 27.00 8.27 22.22
N GLN A 335 27.78 7.36 22.80
CA GLN A 335 29.07 6.91 22.23
C GLN A 335 28.88 6.02 20.99
N ASP A 336 27.76 5.31 20.90
CA ASP A 336 27.51 4.31 19.83
C ASP A 336 26.68 4.84 18.66
N CYS A 337 26.22 6.09 18.70
CA CYS A 337 25.36 6.67 17.66
C CYS A 337 26.13 7.04 16.39
N ARG A 338 26.52 6.04 15.59
CA ARG A 338 27.17 6.23 14.28
C ARG A 338 26.22 5.94 13.11
N SER A 339 25.20 5.12 13.32
CA SER A 339 24.19 4.77 12.30
C SER A 339 22.79 5.31 12.64
N ILE A 340 21.88 5.24 11.66
CA ILE A 340 20.45 5.54 11.84
C ILE A 340 19.79 4.53 12.79
N VAL A 341 20.25 3.28 12.80
CA VAL A 341 19.78 2.23 13.72
C VAL A 341 20.11 2.63 15.15
N ASP A 342 21.35 3.03 15.41
CA ASP A 342 21.77 3.49 16.73
C ASP A 342 20.97 4.73 17.16
N ALA A 343 20.81 5.71 16.26
CA ALA A 343 20.00 6.90 16.54
C ALA A 343 18.54 6.55 16.86
N THR A 344 17.96 5.55 16.18
CA THR A 344 16.61 5.05 16.46
C THR A 344 16.54 4.38 17.83
N ASN A 345 17.51 3.52 18.17
CA ASN A 345 17.56 2.83 19.46
C ASN A 345 17.68 3.84 20.61
N VAL A 346 18.55 4.84 20.46
CA VAL A 346 18.68 5.92 21.45
C VAL A 346 17.38 6.72 21.58
N TYR A 347 16.69 7.00 20.47
CA TYR A 347 15.39 7.66 20.53
C TYR A 347 14.36 6.83 21.32
N LEU A 348 14.24 5.53 21.04
CA LEU A 348 13.29 4.66 21.73
C LEU A 348 13.59 4.60 23.24
N ALA A 349 14.86 4.56 23.63
CA ALA A 349 15.27 4.60 25.03
C ALA A 349 15.02 5.95 25.72
N CYS A 350 14.89 7.04 24.96
CA CYS A 350 14.83 8.41 25.50
C CYS A 350 13.51 9.16 25.23
N VAL A 351 12.55 8.52 24.55
CA VAL A 351 11.31 9.17 24.10
C VAL A 351 10.50 9.77 25.25
N ASP A 352 10.60 9.19 26.45
CA ASP A 352 9.90 9.67 27.64
C ASP A 352 10.35 11.07 28.11
N SER A 353 11.61 11.45 27.83
CA SER A 353 12.14 12.79 28.16
C SER A 353 11.44 13.94 27.43
N VAL A 354 10.75 13.60 26.33
CA VAL A 354 9.97 14.52 25.49
C VAL A 354 8.50 14.15 25.44
N ALA A 355 8.03 13.27 26.33
CA ALA A 355 6.64 12.88 26.41
C ALA A 355 5.74 14.07 26.75
N VAL A 356 4.57 14.11 26.11
CA VAL A 356 3.50 15.10 26.33
C VAL A 356 2.24 14.37 26.81
N GLU A 357 1.37 15.06 27.55
CA GLU A 357 0.15 14.47 28.09
C GLU A 357 -0.71 13.77 27.02
N SER A 358 -1.33 12.65 27.40
CA SER A 358 -2.10 11.77 26.50
C SER A 358 -3.43 12.39 26.09
N THR A 359 -3.86 13.43 26.78
CA THR A 359 -5.15 14.10 26.60
C THR A 359 -4.97 15.60 26.41
N THR A 360 -5.71 16.18 25.48
CA THR A 360 -5.79 17.64 25.32
C THR A 360 -6.52 18.29 26.49
N GLU A 361 -6.40 19.62 26.62
CA GLU A 361 -7.19 20.42 27.58
C GLU A 361 -8.72 20.22 27.41
N ARG A 362 -9.15 19.73 26.24
CA ARG A 362 -10.54 19.36 25.94
C ARG A 362 -10.80 17.84 26.04
N SER A 363 -9.99 17.11 26.80
CA SER A 363 -10.07 15.67 27.07
C SER A 363 -10.00 14.75 25.84
N ARG A 364 -9.61 15.25 24.65
CA ARG A 364 -9.39 14.42 23.45
C ARG A 364 -8.05 13.67 23.53
N LYS A 365 -8.04 12.39 23.15
CA LYS A 365 -6.84 11.53 23.12
C LYS A 365 -5.82 12.00 22.06
N ARG A 366 -4.55 12.13 22.43
CA ARG A 366 -3.43 12.47 21.51
C ARG A 366 -2.74 11.21 20.99
N ARG A 367 -2.52 11.15 19.68
CA ARG A 367 -1.67 10.12 19.04
C ARG A 367 -0.19 10.53 19.16
N ARG A 368 0.39 10.32 20.33
CA ARG A 368 1.73 10.83 20.71
C ARG A 368 2.84 10.55 19.69
N GLY A 369 2.86 9.36 19.07
CA GLY A 369 3.85 8.98 18.06
C GLY A 369 3.73 9.68 16.70
N GLN A 370 2.60 10.36 16.43
CA GLN A 370 2.31 11.07 15.18
C GLN A 370 2.42 12.59 15.33
N LEU A 371 2.78 13.10 16.52
CA LEU A 371 2.93 14.54 16.73
C LEU A 371 4.22 15.06 16.09
N SER A 372 4.13 16.22 15.44
CA SER A 372 5.32 16.91 14.93
C SER A 372 6.19 17.44 16.08
N TRP A 373 7.51 17.50 15.86
CA TRP A 373 8.44 18.05 16.84
C TRP A 373 8.10 19.50 17.22
N SER A 374 7.54 20.27 16.29
CA SER A 374 7.15 21.67 16.50
C SER A 374 5.96 21.77 17.48
N THR A 375 4.99 20.86 17.37
CA THR A 375 3.87 20.73 18.30
C THR A 375 4.35 20.32 19.69
N VAL A 376 5.21 19.31 19.77
CA VAL A 376 5.75 18.85 21.05
C VAL A 376 6.60 19.92 21.71
N GLY A 377 7.43 20.64 20.96
CA GLY A 377 8.20 21.77 21.47
C GLY A 377 7.32 22.86 22.10
N LYS A 378 6.20 23.21 21.45
CA LYS A 378 5.23 24.18 22.01
C LYS A 378 4.64 23.70 23.33
N LEU A 379 4.17 22.44 23.38
CA LEU A 379 3.57 21.85 24.58
C LEU A 379 4.59 21.79 25.74
N LEU A 380 5.84 21.41 25.46
CA LEU A 380 6.90 21.37 26.47
C LEU A 380 7.25 22.77 27.02
N ARG A 381 7.20 23.81 26.17
CA ARG A 381 7.41 25.20 26.61
C ARG A 381 6.24 25.71 27.45
N GLN A 382 5.01 25.39 27.08
CA GLN A 382 3.81 25.71 27.86
C GLN A 382 3.88 25.06 29.24
N ALA A 383 4.13 23.75 29.31
CA ALA A 383 4.28 23.03 30.57
C ALA A 383 5.40 23.60 31.46
N LYS A 384 6.53 24.02 30.87
CA LYS A 384 7.63 24.68 31.62
C LYS A 384 7.23 26.05 32.15
N LYS A 385 6.36 26.78 31.45
CA LYS A 385 5.84 28.09 31.89
C LYS A 385 4.88 27.90 33.07
N THR A 386 3.95 26.94 32.99
CA THR A 386 3.00 26.62 34.06
C THR A 386 3.71 26.18 35.35
N LYS A 387 4.69 25.28 35.26
CA LYS A 387 5.49 24.85 36.43
C LYS A 387 6.28 25.97 37.11
N ARG A 388 6.60 27.05 36.40
CA ARG A 388 7.33 28.22 36.94
C ARG A 388 6.40 29.29 37.52
N SER A 389 5.11 29.23 37.23
CA SER A 389 4.11 30.11 37.84
C SER A 389 3.48 29.49 39.08
N GLU A 390 3.63 28.18 39.27
CA GLU A 390 3.06 27.42 40.40
C GLU A 390 4.05 27.16 41.54
N GLY A 391 5.34 27.42 41.34
CA GLY A 391 6.39 27.34 42.37
C GLY A 391 7.25 28.58 42.34
#